data_AF-A0AAU0MNE8-F1
#
_entry.id   AF-A0AAU0MNE8-F1
#
_cell.length_a   1.000
_cell.length_b   1.000
_cell.length_c   1.000
_cell.angle_alpha   90.00
_cell.angle_beta   90.00
_cell.angle_gamma   90.00
#
_symmetry.space_group_name_H-M   'P 1'
#
loop_
_entity.id
_entity.type
_entity.pdbx_description
1 polymer ?
#
loop_
_entity_poly.entity_id
_entity_poly.type
_entity_poly.pdbx_seq_one_letter_code
_entity_poly.pdbx_strand_id
1 'polypeptide(L)'
;MAHTHDVPTTGYKPNLQAWFDYMLGGHDKATLLDMLHDDVVFRSPVVHTPQEGKAITFAYLSAAGNTLGGDTFKYTRSLIVAKRLSSNLSA
;
A
#
# COMPACT_ATOMS: atom_id res chain seq x y z
N MET A 1 21.64 0.90 6.01
CA MET A 1 21.83 -0.51 5.59
C MET A 1 20.44 -1.06 5.32
N ALA A 2 20.19 -1.68 4.18
CA ALA A 2 18.85 -2.19 3.84
C ALA A 2 18.39 -3.18 4.92
N HIS A 3 17.31 -2.85 5.62
CA HIS A 3 16.75 -3.73 6.64
C HIS A 3 16.25 -4.99 5.97
N THR A 4 16.75 -6.15 6.40
CA THR A 4 16.30 -7.43 5.88
C THR A 4 14.82 -7.60 6.25
N HIS A 5 13.95 -7.58 5.24
CA HIS A 5 12.55 -7.96 5.37
C HIS A 5 12.43 -9.49 5.42
N ASP A 6 11.45 -10.02 6.16
CA ASP A 6 11.22 -11.48 6.22
C ASP A 6 10.38 -11.99 5.05
N VAL A 7 10.11 -11.11 4.09
CA VAL A 7 9.32 -11.37 2.89
C VAL A 7 10.11 -10.94 1.65
N PRO A 8 9.88 -11.56 0.49
CA PRO A 8 10.31 -10.98 -0.77
C PRO A 8 9.78 -9.55 -0.90
N THR A 9 10.58 -8.64 -1.44
CA THR A 9 10.17 -7.26 -1.73
C THR A 9 10.17 -6.95 -3.23
N THR A 10 10.52 -7.94 -4.04
CA THR A 10 10.56 -7.86 -5.50
C THR A 10 9.87 -9.08 -6.12
N GLY A 11 9.52 -8.98 -7.41
CA GLY A 11 8.90 -10.07 -8.17
C GLY A 11 7.38 -10.14 -8.04
N TYR A 12 6.75 -9.09 -7.53
CA TYR A 12 5.29 -9.02 -7.43
C TYR A 12 4.63 -8.47 -8.70
N LYS A 13 3.29 -8.59 -8.77
CA LYS A 13 2.48 -7.93 -9.80
C LYS A 13 2.68 -6.40 -9.75
N PRO A 14 2.54 -5.67 -10.87
CA PRO A 14 2.91 -4.26 -10.97
C PRO A 14 2.41 -3.37 -9.83
N ASN A 15 1.13 -3.45 -9.47
CA ASN A 15 0.55 -2.59 -8.43
C ASN A 15 1.14 -2.85 -7.03
N LEU A 16 1.46 -4.11 -6.72
CA LEU A 16 2.08 -4.45 -5.44
C LEU A 16 3.59 -4.13 -5.46
N GLN A 17 4.25 -4.32 -6.60
CA GLN A 17 5.66 -3.96 -6.75
C GLN A 17 5.85 -2.45 -6.55
N ALA A 18 5.00 -1.61 -7.16
CA ALA A 18 5.03 -0.17 -6.98
C ALA A 18 4.90 0.27 -5.52
N TRP A 19 4.08 -0.44 -4.73
CA TRP A 19 3.95 -0.20 -3.29
C TRP A 19 5.25 -0.52 -2.52
N PHE A 20 5.89 -1.65 -2.81
CA PHE A 20 7.19 -1.98 -2.22
C PHE A 20 8.26 -0.97 -2.62
N ASP A 21 8.32 -0.61 -3.89
CA ASP A 21 9.29 0.37 -4.39
C ASP A 21 9.08 1.74 -3.74
N TYR A 22 7.83 2.19 -3.56
CA TYR A 22 7.52 3.43 -2.83
C TYR A 22 7.99 3.39 -1.37
N MET A 23 7.69 2.28 -0.67
CA MET A 23 8.00 2.14 0.76
C MET A 23 9.49 1.97 1.05
N LEU A 24 10.27 1.48 0.08
CA LEU A 24 11.70 1.17 0.24
C LEU A 24 12.62 2.11 -0.54
N GLY A 25 12.07 2.88 -1.49
CA GLY A 25 12.79 3.71 -2.45
C GLY A 25 12.78 5.21 -2.17
N GLY A 26 12.39 5.63 -0.96
CA GLY A 26 12.51 7.04 -0.53
C GLY A 26 11.22 7.86 -0.58
N HIS A 27 10.05 7.22 -0.69
CA HIS A 27 8.73 7.86 -0.57
C HIS A 27 8.46 8.97 -1.60
N ASP A 28 8.83 8.75 -2.85
CA ASP A 28 8.54 9.69 -3.93
C ASP A 28 7.02 9.98 -4.08
N LYS A 29 6.69 11.26 -4.18
CA LYS A 29 5.30 11.74 -4.22
C LYS A 29 4.59 11.38 -5.51
N ALA A 30 5.28 11.46 -6.65
CA ALA A 30 4.69 11.16 -7.94
C ALA A 30 4.31 9.67 -8.02
N THR A 31 5.20 8.80 -7.55
CA THR A 31 4.96 7.36 -7.43
C THR A 31 3.72 7.06 -6.60
N LEU A 32 3.56 7.70 -5.43
CA LEU A 32 2.35 7.51 -4.63
C LEU A 32 1.09 8.03 -5.32
N LEU A 33 1.14 9.20 -5.96
CA LEU A 33 -0.01 9.76 -6.67
C LEU A 33 -0.46 8.86 -7.81
N ASP A 34 0.44 8.24 -8.55
CA ASP A 34 0.11 7.35 -9.67
C ASP A 34 -0.53 6.03 -9.21
N MET A 35 -0.24 5.58 -7.98
CA MET A 35 -0.87 4.39 -7.40
C MET A 35 -2.32 4.62 -6.94
N LEU A 36 -2.70 5.88 -6.66
CA LEU A 36 -4.01 6.19 -6.07
C LEU A 36 -5.06 6.45 -7.15
N HIS A 37 -6.12 5.65 -7.11
CA HIS A 37 -7.36 5.89 -7.85
C HIS A 37 -8.09 7.13 -7.32
N ASP A 38 -8.82 7.85 -8.17
CA ASP A 38 -9.53 9.07 -7.76
C ASP A 38 -10.57 8.78 -6.66
N ASP A 39 -11.28 7.66 -6.77
CA ASP A 39 -12.27 7.16 -5.80
C ASP A 39 -11.67 6.28 -4.68
N VAL A 40 -10.38 6.39 -4.38
CA VAL A 40 -9.76 5.59 -3.30
C VAL A 40 -10.41 5.88 -1.95
N VAL A 41 -10.62 4.85 -1.14
CA VAL A 41 -11.11 4.97 0.24
C VAL A 41 -10.04 4.47 1.19
N PHE A 42 -9.48 5.38 1.99
CA PHE A 42 -8.50 5.06 3.02
C PHE A 42 -9.18 4.86 4.38
N ARG A 43 -8.75 3.81 5.10
CA ARG A 43 -9.25 3.48 6.44
C ARG A 43 -8.08 3.46 7.43
N SER A 44 -8.07 4.41 8.34
CA SER A 44 -7.02 4.53 9.37
C SER A 44 -7.42 3.77 10.64
N PRO A 45 -6.47 3.13 11.35
CA PRO A 45 -6.73 2.59 12.68
C PRO A 45 -6.87 3.67 13.76
N VAL A 46 -6.45 4.91 13.46
CA VAL A 46 -6.55 6.07 14.38
C VAL A 46 -7.82 6.87 14.10
N VAL A 47 -8.08 7.13 12.82
CA VAL A 47 -9.27 7.86 12.37
C VAL A 47 -10.21 6.85 11.71
N HIS A 48 -11.19 6.39 12.48
CA HIS A 48 -12.10 5.31 12.08
C HIS A 48 -13.13 5.72 11.01
N THR A 49 -13.27 7.02 10.73
CA THR A 49 -14.09 7.52 9.62
C THR A 49 -13.37 7.24 8.29
N PRO A 50 -14.05 6.66 7.28
CA PRO A 50 -13.48 6.52 5.94
C PRO A 50 -13.02 7.87 5.37
N GLN A 51 -11.84 7.88 4.75
CA GLN A 51 -11.29 9.05 4.08
C GLN A 51 -11.38 8.80 2.57
N GLU A 52 -12.27 9.51 1.90
CA GLU A 52 -12.62 9.26 0.50
C GLU A 52 -11.95 10.27 -0.42
N GLY A 53 -11.30 9.77 -1.46
CA GLY A 53 -10.65 10.57 -2.48
C GLY A 53 -9.12 10.51 -2.43
N LYS A 54 -8.53 10.73 -3.61
CA LYS A 54 -7.08 10.72 -3.83
C LYS A 54 -6.31 11.72 -2.97
N ALA A 55 -6.77 12.96 -2.89
CA ALA A 55 -6.04 14.03 -2.19
C ALA A 55 -5.89 13.75 -0.68
N ILE A 56 -6.97 13.35 -0.01
CA ILE A 56 -6.93 13.07 1.43
C ILE A 56 -6.14 11.80 1.74
N THR A 57 -6.31 10.76 0.91
CA THR A 57 -5.54 9.51 1.04
C THR A 57 -4.05 9.76 0.85
N PHE A 58 -3.65 10.55 -0.15
CA PHE A 58 -2.27 10.94 -0.37
C PHE A 58 -1.68 11.66 0.86
N ALA A 59 -2.42 12.61 1.45
CA ALA A 59 -1.96 13.34 2.63
C ALA A 59 -1.70 12.39 3.81
N TYR A 60 -2.60 11.45 4.07
CA TYR A 60 -2.43 10.45 5.13
C TYR A 60 -1.25 9.53 4.87
N LEU A 61 -1.15 8.94 3.68
CA LEU A 61 -0.08 7.99 3.35
C LEU A 61 1.30 8.66 3.30
N SER A 62 1.39 9.90 2.82
CA SER A 62 2.64 10.66 2.83
C SER A 62 3.12 10.97 4.25
N ALA A 63 2.21 11.35 5.15
CA ALA A 63 2.54 11.57 6.56
C ALA A 63 2.93 10.26 7.28
N ALA A 64 2.21 9.17 6.99
CA ALA A 64 2.53 7.85 7.51
C ALA A 64 3.87 7.35 7.00
N GLY A 65 4.21 7.55 5.72
CA GLY A 65 5.52 7.22 5.14
C GLY A 65 6.67 7.91 5.85
N ASN A 66 6.54 9.19 6.19
CA ASN A 66 7.55 9.91 6.98
C ASN A 66 7.72 9.38 8.42
N THR A 67 6.69 8.75 8.99
CA THR A 67 6.70 8.24 10.37
C THR A 67 7.08 6.75 10.44
N LEU A 68 6.62 5.96 9.47
CA LEU A 68 6.80 4.52 9.37
C LEU A 68 7.96 4.12 8.44
N GLY A 69 8.50 5.02 7.64
CA GLY A 69 9.63 4.77 6.74
C GLY A 69 11.01 4.87 7.38
N GLY A 70 11.07 5.02 8.71
CA GLY A 70 12.33 5.10 9.45
C GLY A 70 13.08 3.76 9.55
N ASP A 71 14.30 3.83 10.08
CA ASP A 71 15.30 2.74 10.13
C ASP A 71 14.88 1.46 10.91
N THR A 72 13.65 1.37 11.40
CA THR A 72 13.18 0.20 12.17
C THR A 72 12.03 -0.54 11.51
N PHE A 73 11.52 -0.05 10.38
CA PHE A 73 10.38 -0.66 9.73
C PHE A 73 10.74 -1.95 9.01
N LYS A 74 9.91 -2.98 9.21
CA LYS A 74 10.13 -4.30 8.65
C LYS A 74 8.82 -4.98 8.28
N TYR A 75 8.67 -5.34 7.01
CA TYR A 75 7.69 -6.34 6.59
C TYR A 75 8.06 -7.73 7.12
N THR A 76 7.17 -8.31 7.93
CA THR A 76 7.35 -9.64 8.55
C THR A 76 6.50 -10.73 7.90
N ARG A 77 5.43 -10.35 7.19
CA ARG A 77 4.54 -11.29 6.49
C ARG A 77 3.82 -10.59 5.34
N SER A 78 3.62 -11.30 4.23
CA SER A 78 2.84 -10.86 3.06
C SER A 78 1.88 -11.98 2.66
N LEU A 79 0.63 -11.63 2.40
CA LEU A 79 -0.44 -12.57 2.04
C LEU A 79 -1.14 -12.03 0.78
N ILE A 80 -1.06 -12.79 -0.31
CA ILE A 80 -1.76 -12.46 -1.55
C ILE A 80 -2.98 -13.35 -1.65
N VAL A 81 -4.16 -12.76 -1.48
CA VAL A 81 -5.44 -13.47 -1.56
C VAL A 81 -6.07 -13.18 -2.92
N ALA A 82 -6.26 -14.21 -3.73
CA ALA A 82 -7.07 -14.09 -4.94
C ALA A 82 -8.54 -14.09 -4.54
N LYS A 83 -9.29 -13.05 -4.92
CA LYS A 83 -10.75 -13.06 -4.78
C LYS A 83 -11.30 -14.09 -5.76
N ARG A 84 -11.78 -15.23 -5.28
CA ARG A 84 -12.56 -16.17 -6.10
C ARG A 84 -13.86 -15.46 -6.48
N LEU A 85 -14.03 -15.13 -7.76
CA LEU A 85 -15.34 -14.75 -8.29
C LEU A 85 -16.18 -16.03 -8.31
N SER A 86 -17.15 -16.16 -7.41
CA SER A 86 -18.16 -17.21 -7.50
C SER A 86 -19.13 -16.83 -8.62
N SER A 87 -18.98 -17.45 -9.79
CA SER A 87 -20.04 -17.46 -10.80
C SER A 87 -21.16 -18.38 -10.31
N ASN A 88 -22.28 -17.81 -9.86
CA ASN A 88 -23.51 -18.58 -9.74
C ASN A 88 -24.04 -18.87 -11.15
N LEU A 89 -23.73 -20.05 -11.68
CA LEU A 89 -24.51 -20.64 -12.78
C LEU A 89 -25.74 -21.29 -12.15
N SER A 90 -26.88 -20.61 -12.22
CA SER A 90 -28.19 -21.23 -12.04
C SER A 90 -28.55 -21.96 -13.34
N ALA A 91 -28.67 -23.28 -13.27
CA ALA A 91 -29.44 -24.09 -14.20
C ALA A 91 -30.79 -24.42 -13.55
#